data_AF-A0A7H4PQD7-F1
#
_entry.id   AF-A0A7H4PQD7-F1
#
_cell.length_a   1.000
_cell.length_b   1.000
_cell.length_c   1.000
_cell.angle_alpha   90.00
_cell.angle_beta   90.00
_cell.angle_gamma   90.00
#
_symmetry.space_group_name_H-M   'P 1'
#
loop_
_entity.id
_entity.type
_entity.pdbx_description
1 polymer ?
#
loop_
_entity_poly.entity_id
_entity_poly.type
_entity_poly.pdbx_seq_one_letter_code
_entity_poly.pdbx_strand_id
1 'polypeptide(L)'
;MGILKKQLIKVQRMYNQKHFFSFLEDSMKMTKKCLTHESELNYLISEYYRNGLNNHIIELGDITLFSNPYNKYASKKMEDNNMLFQSDTIKELLSYSIGCMMGRYSLDREGLVYAHEGNKGFTELVVEGTYKTFPADNDGILPLMDDEWFDDDVTSRGQRVCPVPSGDEEHLHENLEFIAESLCLYAIKPEKRRICAGYHSSLSFHPILERFI
;
A
#
# COMPACT_ATOMS: atom_id res chain seq x y z
N MET A 1 -0.86 -8.76 0.25
CA MET A 1 -2.24 -8.56 -0.22
C MET A 1 -3.30 -8.88 0.83
N GLY A 2 -3.21 -9.98 1.59
CA GLY A 2 -4.22 -10.32 2.62
C GLY A 2 -4.32 -9.36 3.81
N ILE A 3 -3.24 -8.66 4.19
CA ILE A 3 -3.26 -7.66 5.28
C ILE A 3 -4.03 -6.41 4.85
N LEU A 4 -3.77 -5.90 3.65
CA LEU A 4 -4.47 -4.75 3.06
C LEU A 4 -5.98 -5.02 2.92
N LYS A 5 -6.35 -6.25 2.52
CA LYS A 5 -7.77 -6.64 2.41
C LYS A 5 -8.46 -6.78 3.77
N LYS A 6 -7.81 -7.37 4.77
CA LYS A 6 -8.36 -7.42 6.14
C LYS A 6 -8.54 -6.02 6.75
N GLN A 7 -7.65 -5.09 6.42
CA GLN A 7 -7.81 -3.68 6.79
C GLN A 7 -9.03 -3.08 6.05
N LEU A 8 -9.14 -3.26 4.72
CA LEU A 8 -10.28 -2.79 3.91
C LEU A 8 -11.65 -3.37 4.29
N ILE A 9 -11.74 -4.60 4.79
CA ILE A 9 -13.02 -5.17 5.28
C ILE A 9 -13.35 -4.62 6.68
N LYS A 10 -12.34 -4.26 7.48
CA LYS A 10 -12.52 -3.55 8.76
C LYS A 10 -12.87 -2.06 8.57
N VAL A 11 -12.71 -1.52 7.36
CA VAL A 11 -12.99 -0.12 6.96
C VAL A 11 -14.48 0.20 6.87
N GLN A 12 -15.39 -0.73 7.19
CA GLN A 12 -16.84 -0.49 7.21
C GLN A 12 -17.35 0.64 8.14
N ARG A 13 -16.51 1.32 8.92
CA ARG A 13 -16.86 2.54 9.70
C ARG A 13 -15.65 3.50 9.89
N MET A 14 -15.80 4.76 9.44
CA MET A 14 -15.14 6.01 9.89
C MET A 14 -13.63 6.30 9.61
N TYR A 15 -13.32 7.47 9.03
CA TYR A 15 -12.08 8.29 9.07
C TYR A 15 -10.72 7.70 8.60
N ASN A 16 -10.25 8.10 7.41
CA ASN A 16 -8.97 7.68 6.82
C ASN A 16 -7.73 7.95 7.69
N GLN A 17 -7.69 9.10 8.37
CA GLN A 17 -6.55 9.46 9.25
C GLN A 17 -6.45 8.53 10.46
N LYS A 18 -7.57 8.27 11.16
CA LYS A 18 -7.61 7.40 12.33
C LYS A 18 -7.24 5.95 11.97
N HIS A 19 -7.71 5.46 10.83
CA HIS A 19 -7.35 4.14 10.34
C HIS A 19 -5.88 4.03 9.97
N PHE A 20 -5.31 5.05 9.32
CA PHE A 20 -3.88 5.06 9.06
C PHE A 20 -3.07 4.97 10.36
N PHE A 21 -3.43 5.72 11.40
CA PHE A 21 -2.78 5.61 12.71
C PHE A 21 -2.97 4.24 13.35
N SER A 22 -4.16 3.65 13.27
CA SER A 22 -4.39 2.28 13.74
C SER A 22 -3.56 1.25 12.96
N PHE A 23 -3.42 1.43 11.65
CA PHE A 23 -2.61 0.57 10.79
C PHE A 23 -1.11 0.71 11.11
N LEU A 24 -0.64 1.93 11.36
CA LEU A 24 0.73 2.20 11.81
C LEU A 24 0.99 1.52 13.17
N GLU A 25 0.05 1.60 14.10
CA GLU A 25 0.15 0.94 15.42
C GLU A 25 0.20 -0.59 15.28
N ASP A 26 -0.70 -1.18 14.49
CA ASP A 26 -0.72 -2.62 14.20
C ASP A 26 0.60 -3.06 13.53
N SER A 27 1.11 -2.25 12.59
CA SER A 27 2.37 -2.48 11.91
C SER A 27 3.54 -2.49 12.91
N MET A 28 3.61 -1.51 13.80
CA MET A 28 4.62 -1.44 14.85
C MET A 28 4.53 -2.61 15.83
N LYS A 29 3.30 -3.02 16.19
CA LYS A 29 3.08 -4.20 17.05
C LYS A 29 3.60 -5.47 16.40
N MET A 30 3.37 -5.65 15.10
CA MET A 30 3.91 -6.77 14.33
C MET A 30 5.43 -6.73 14.27
N THR A 31 6.01 -5.56 13.99
CA THR A 31 7.47 -5.37 13.97
C THR A 31 8.10 -5.72 15.30
N LYS A 32 7.55 -5.24 16.42
CA LYS A 32 8.04 -5.57 17.77
C LYS A 32 7.96 -7.07 18.06
N LYS A 33 6.87 -7.73 17.66
CA LYS A 33 6.73 -9.17 17.80
C LYS A 33 7.79 -9.93 16.98
N CYS A 34 8.04 -9.49 15.73
CA CYS A 34 9.08 -10.08 14.89
C CYS A 34 10.47 -9.89 15.49
N LEU A 35 10.75 -8.69 16.02
CA LEU A 35 11.99 -8.37 16.71
C LEU A 35 12.24 -9.32 17.89
N THR A 36 11.22 -9.58 18.71
CA THR A 36 11.33 -10.55 19.81
C THR A 36 11.69 -11.93 19.29
N HIS A 37 10.99 -12.44 18.27
CA HIS A 37 11.28 -13.75 17.71
C HIS A 37 12.69 -13.83 17.08
N GLU A 38 13.12 -12.82 16.34
CA GLU A 38 14.46 -12.80 15.74
C GLU A 38 15.55 -12.77 16.82
N SER A 39 15.32 -12.02 17.91
CA SER A 39 16.25 -11.96 19.04
C SER A 39 16.34 -13.32 19.75
N GLU A 40 15.21 -13.99 19.96
CA GLU A 40 15.16 -15.34 20.52
C GLU A 40 15.84 -16.37 19.61
N LEU A 41 15.62 -16.29 18.30
CA LEU A 41 16.29 -17.17 17.32
C LEU A 41 17.80 -16.98 17.34
N ASN A 42 18.28 -15.73 17.35
CA ASN A 42 19.71 -15.44 17.44
C ASN A 42 20.31 -16.01 18.72
N TYR A 43 19.62 -15.86 19.87
CA TYR A 43 20.06 -16.44 21.13
C TYR A 43 20.16 -17.96 21.07
N LEU A 44 19.11 -18.64 20.59
CA LEU A 44 19.08 -20.10 20.49
C LEU A 44 20.18 -20.65 19.56
N ILE A 45 20.43 -19.96 18.45
CA ILE A 45 21.49 -20.32 17.50
C ILE A 45 22.87 -20.16 18.14
N SER A 46 23.14 -19.03 18.79
CA SER A 46 24.43 -18.78 19.45
C SER A 46 24.72 -19.81 20.55
N GLU A 47 23.71 -20.14 21.37
CA GLU A 47 23.80 -21.18 22.40
C GLU A 47 24.11 -22.55 21.80
N TYR A 48 23.38 -22.96 20.76
CA TYR A 48 23.51 -24.31 20.18
C TYR A 48 24.89 -24.53 19.54
N TYR A 49 25.38 -23.55 18.77
CA TYR A 49 26.63 -23.69 18.06
C TYR A 49 27.87 -23.42 18.93
N ARG A 50 27.69 -22.92 20.17
CA ARG A 50 28.79 -22.48 21.06
C ARG A 50 29.78 -21.53 20.37
N ASN A 51 29.31 -20.92 19.29
CA ASN A 51 30.01 -19.86 18.62
C ASN A 51 29.51 -18.61 19.31
N GLY A 52 30.39 -17.89 19.99
CA GLY A 52 30.13 -16.55 20.50
C GLY A 52 29.95 -15.55 19.35
N LEU A 53 29.23 -15.93 18.29
CA LEU A 53 28.70 -15.05 17.27
C LEU A 53 28.12 -13.89 18.05
N ASN A 54 28.79 -12.75 17.87
CA ASN A 54 28.54 -11.52 18.58
C ASN A 54 27.03 -11.36 18.74
N ASN A 55 26.58 -11.08 19.96
CA ASN A 55 25.22 -10.63 20.26
C ASN A 55 24.94 -9.40 19.38
N HIS A 56 24.62 -9.62 18.11
CA HIS A 56 24.15 -8.57 17.24
C HIS A 56 22.79 -8.23 17.80
N ILE A 57 22.78 -7.17 18.60
CA ILE A 57 21.57 -6.60 19.14
C ILE A 57 20.76 -6.22 17.92
N ILE A 58 19.66 -6.92 17.69
CA ILE A 58 18.76 -6.61 16.59
C ILE A 58 18.06 -5.32 16.98
N GLU A 59 18.18 -4.31 16.13
CA GLU A 59 17.47 -3.06 16.29
C GLU A 59 16.16 -3.10 15.51
N LEU A 60 15.25 -2.18 15.84
CA LEU A 60 13.95 -2.11 15.18
C LEU A 60 14.06 -1.82 13.67
N GLY A 61 15.15 -1.19 13.24
CA GLY A 61 15.47 -0.94 11.83
C GLY A 61 15.96 -2.16 11.06
N ASP A 62 16.38 -3.23 11.74
CA ASP A 62 16.85 -4.47 11.08
C ASP A 62 15.68 -5.32 10.57
N ILE A 63 14.48 -5.14 11.13
CA ILE A 63 13.29 -5.93 10.80
C ILE A 63 12.75 -5.58 9.42
N THR A 64 12.89 -6.50 8.46
CA THR A 64 12.61 -6.26 7.03
C THR A 64 11.14 -6.37 6.62
N LEU A 65 10.20 -6.24 7.56
CA LEU A 65 8.77 -6.25 7.23
C LEU A 65 8.43 -5.04 6.35
N PHE A 66 7.67 -5.23 5.28
CA PHE A 66 7.22 -4.13 4.40
C PHE A 66 6.43 -3.04 5.14
N SER A 67 5.79 -3.42 6.25
CA SER A 67 5.03 -2.51 7.11
C SER A 67 5.90 -1.80 8.15
N ASN A 68 7.21 -2.06 8.23
CA ASN A 68 8.12 -1.45 9.19
C ASN A 68 8.71 -0.14 8.63
N PRO A 69 8.28 1.05 9.10
CA PRO A 69 8.82 2.31 8.60
C PRO A 69 10.30 2.51 8.95
N TYR A 70 10.79 1.92 10.05
CA TYR A 70 12.19 2.03 10.47
C TYR A 70 13.17 1.37 9.51
N ASN A 71 12.75 0.27 8.87
CA ASN A 71 13.58 -0.44 7.88
C ASN A 71 13.36 0.11 6.48
N LYS A 72 12.10 0.40 6.12
CA LYS A 72 11.71 0.81 4.77
C LYS A 72 12.29 2.19 4.39
N TYR A 73 12.48 3.08 5.36
CA TYR A 73 12.93 4.45 5.12
C TYR A 73 14.22 4.77 5.88
N ALA A 74 15.09 5.56 5.26
CA ALA A 74 16.42 5.85 5.78
C ALA A 74 16.50 7.10 6.66
N SER A 75 15.38 7.74 7.05
CA SER A 75 15.44 8.90 7.94
C SER A 75 15.82 8.46 9.35
N LYS A 76 16.64 9.30 10.01
CA LYS A 76 16.99 9.14 11.42
C LYS A 76 15.85 9.54 12.35
N LYS A 77 14.88 10.32 11.86
CA LYS A 77 13.72 10.75 12.63
C LYS A 77 12.55 9.83 12.33
N MET A 78 11.89 9.41 13.39
CA MET A 78 10.70 8.56 13.30
C MET A 78 9.57 9.29 12.57
N GLU A 79 9.34 10.55 12.90
CA GLU A 79 8.26 11.35 12.33
C GLU A 79 8.36 11.41 10.80
N ASP A 80 9.56 11.64 10.26
CA ASP A 80 9.80 11.65 8.81
C ASP A 80 9.48 10.29 8.17
N ASN A 81 9.89 9.18 8.80
CA ASN A 81 9.61 7.84 8.30
C ASN A 81 8.11 7.53 8.33
N ASN A 82 7.38 7.98 9.36
CA ASN A 82 5.93 7.83 9.43
C ASN A 82 5.21 8.64 8.35
N MET A 83 5.67 9.85 8.07
CA MET A 83 5.12 10.69 6.98
C MET A 83 5.34 10.06 5.60
N LEU A 84 6.53 9.50 5.35
CA LEU A 84 6.80 8.75 4.13
C LEU A 84 5.95 7.47 4.05
N PHE A 85 5.79 6.76 5.17
CA PHE A 85 4.92 5.60 5.27
C PHE A 85 3.47 5.92 4.95
N GLN A 86 2.96 7.05 5.46
CA GLN A 86 1.62 7.54 5.15
C GLN A 86 1.46 7.78 3.66
N SER A 87 2.37 8.54 3.07
CA SER A 87 2.30 8.85 1.64
C SER A 87 2.30 7.61 0.76
N ASP A 88 3.22 6.66 1.01
CA ASP A 88 3.30 5.44 0.22
C ASP A 88 2.08 4.53 0.44
N THR A 89 1.53 4.48 1.67
CA THR A 89 0.29 3.73 1.95
C THR A 89 -0.89 4.30 1.16
N ILE A 90 -1.01 5.63 1.08
CA ILE A 90 -2.06 6.27 0.28
C ILE A 90 -1.88 6.03 -1.22
N LYS A 91 -0.65 6.02 -1.74
CA LYS A 91 -0.40 5.63 -3.15
C LYS A 91 -0.78 4.18 -3.42
N GLU A 92 -0.42 3.26 -2.52
CA GLU A 92 -0.78 1.85 -2.62
C GLU A 92 -2.30 1.69 -2.61
N LEU A 93 -3.02 2.45 -1.77
CA LEU A 93 -4.47 2.48 -1.74
C LEU A 93 -5.06 2.99 -3.06
N LEU A 94 -4.58 4.11 -3.59
CA LEU A 94 -5.05 4.66 -4.88
C LEU A 94 -4.77 3.70 -6.04
N SER A 95 -3.59 3.07 -6.05
CA SER A 95 -3.25 2.06 -7.06
C SER A 95 -4.17 0.85 -6.98
N TYR A 96 -4.52 0.41 -5.77
CA TYR A 96 -5.51 -0.66 -5.57
C TYR A 96 -6.89 -0.24 -6.08
N SER A 97 -7.34 0.98 -5.75
CA SER A 97 -8.60 1.56 -6.22
C SER A 97 -8.71 1.56 -7.74
N ILE A 98 -7.67 2.05 -8.43
CA ILE A 98 -7.60 2.03 -9.90
C ILE A 98 -7.60 0.58 -10.41
N GLY A 99 -6.87 -0.32 -9.76
CA GLY A 99 -6.88 -1.74 -10.12
C GLY A 99 -8.26 -2.40 -9.96
N CYS A 100 -9.09 -1.96 -9.00
CA CYS A 100 -10.50 -2.36 -8.90
C CYS A 100 -11.33 -1.77 -10.04
N MET A 101 -11.13 -0.50 -10.40
CA MET A 101 -11.78 0.14 -11.56
C MET A 101 -11.46 -0.58 -12.85
N MET A 102 -10.22 -1.06 -13.03
CA MET A 102 -9.82 -1.86 -14.20
C MET A 102 -10.19 -3.35 -14.10
N GLY A 103 -10.83 -3.79 -13.01
CA GLY A 103 -11.19 -5.18 -12.77
C GLY A 103 -10.03 -6.12 -12.43
N ARG A 104 -8.78 -5.63 -12.31
CA ARG A 104 -7.64 -6.46 -11.88
C ARG A 104 -7.81 -6.98 -10.46
N TYR A 105 -8.45 -6.18 -9.61
CA TYR A 105 -8.78 -6.53 -8.23
C TYR A 105 -10.29 -6.43 -8.00
N SER A 106 -10.74 -6.99 -6.88
CA SER A 106 -12.13 -6.87 -6.43
C SER A 106 -12.19 -6.69 -4.92
N LEU A 107 -13.18 -5.94 -4.46
CA LEU A 107 -13.56 -5.90 -3.03
C LEU A 107 -14.20 -7.22 -2.58
N ASP A 108 -14.88 -7.92 -3.48
CA ASP A 108 -15.60 -9.17 -3.23
C ASP A 108 -14.69 -10.41 -3.22
N ARG A 109 -13.49 -10.36 -3.82
CA ARG A 109 -12.53 -11.48 -3.87
C ARG A 109 -11.14 -11.11 -3.38
N GLU A 110 -10.44 -12.04 -2.72
CA GLU A 110 -9.09 -11.76 -2.21
C GLU A 110 -8.05 -11.91 -3.32
N GLY A 111 -7.07 -11.01 -3.37
CA GLY A 111 -5.92 -11.14 -4.27
C GLY A 111 -6.17 -10.62 -5.69
N LEU A 112 -5.28 -11.00 -6.61
CA LEU A 112 -5.40 -10.70 -8.03
C LEU A 112 -6.55 -11.52 -8.61
N VAL A 113 -7.48 -10.83 -9.27
CA VAL A 113 -8.69 -11.44 -9.84
C VAL A 113 -8.54 -11.66 -11.33
N TYR A 114 -8.08 -10.63 -12.05
CA TYR A 114 -8.01 -10.65 -13.50
C TYR A 114 -6.70 -10.07 -14.02
N ALA A 115 -6.03 -10.81 -14.91
CA ALA A 115 -4.77 -10.41 -15.54
C ALA A 115 -4.62 -10.95 -16.97
N HIS A 116 -5.73 -11.34 -17.61
CA HIS A 116 -5.70 -11.82 -18.99
C HIS A 116 -5.86 -10.66 -19.98
N GLU A 117 -5.21 -10.78 -21.14
CA GLU A 117 -5.41 -9.86 -22.26
C GLU A 117 -6.71 -10.20 -23.04
N GLY A 118 -7.29 -9.19 -23.69
CA GLY A 118 -8.41 -9.38 -24.61
C GLY A 118 -9.73 -9.83 -23.96
N ASN A 119 -9.97 -9.46 -22.69
CA ASN A 119 -11.22 -9.73 -21.95
C ASN A 119 -11.65 -11.21 -21.86
N LYS A 120 -10.70 -12.15 -22.02
CA LYS A 120 -10.96 -13.59 -21.95
C LYS A 120 -11.31 -14.01 -20.52
N GLY A 121 -12.49 -14.58 -20.31
CA GLY A 121 -12.90 -15.04 -18.98
C GLY A 121 -13.51 -13.94 -18.09
N PHE A 122 -13.57 -12.69 -18.58
CA PHE A 122 -14.02 -11.55 -17.77
C PHE A 122 -15.54 -11.59 -17.54
N THR A 123 -16.32 -11.92 -18.57
CA THR A 123 -17.78 -12.01 -18.47
C THR A 123 -18.20 -13.06 -17.44
N GLU A 124 -17.50 -14.19 -17.37
CA GLU A 124 -17.71 -15.25 -16.39
C GLU A 124 -17.47 -14.72 -14.97
N LEU A 125 -16.39 -13.99 -14.74
CA LEU A 125 -16.12 -13.36 -13.44
C LEU A 125 -17.22 -12.38 -13.03
N VAL A 126 -17.73 -11.59 -13.97
CA VAL A 126 -18.86 -10.66 -13.72
C VAL A 126 -20.12 -11.43 -13.33
N VAL A 127 -20.47 -12.49 -14.07
CA VAL A 127 -21.65 -13.35 -13.81
C VAL A 127 -21.54 -14.06 -12.45
N GLU A 128 -20.33 -14.48 -12.06
CA GLU A 128 -20.06 -15.05 -10.74
C GLU A 128 -20.18 -14.04 -9.58
N GLY A 129 -20.46 -12.77 -9.87
CA GLY A 129 -20.59 -11.71 -8.87
C GLY A 129 -19.26 -11.22 -8.33
N THR A 130 -18.17 -11.41 -9.08
CA THR A 130 -16.82 -11.02 -8.65
C THR A 130 -16.67 -9.51 -8.47
N TYR A 131 -17.45 -8.68 -9.15
CA TYR A 131 -17.33 -7.21 -9.11
C TYR A 131 -18.63 -6.55 -8.62
N LYS A 132 -19.34 -7.19 -7.70
CA LYS A 132 -20.67 -6.75 -7.26
C LYS A 132 -20.62 -5.47 -6.43
N THR A 133 -19.68 -5.38 -5.49
CA THR A 133 -19.58 -4.24 -4.57
C THR A 133 -19.01 -3.01 -5.26
N PHE A 134 -18.08 -3.20 -6.20
CA PHE A 134 -17.52 -2.14 -7.02
C PHE A 134 -17.30 -2.66 -8.45
N PRO A 135 -18.22 -2.34 -9.38
CA PRO A 135 -18.13 -2.75 -10.77
C PRO A 135 -16.87 -2.20 -11.43
N ALA A 136 -16.15 -3.09 -12.09
CA ALA A 136 -15.08 -2.72 -13.00
C ALA A 136 -15.63 -1.93 -14.19
N ASP A 137 -14.75 -1.20 -14.85
CA ASP A 137 -15.05 -0.51 -16.08
C ASP A 137 -15.29 -1.47 -17.24
N ASN A 138 -16.14 -1.06 -18.18
CA ASN A 138 -16.62 -1.93 -19.26
C ASN A 138 -15.59 -2.11 -20.37
N ASP A 139 -14.79 -1.09 -20.69
CA ASP A 139 -13.78 -1.14 -21.75
C ASP A 139 -12.34 -1.01 -21.22
N GLY A 140 -12.20 -0.73 -19.92
CA GLY A 140 -10.92 -0.61 -19.23
C GLY A 140 -10.23 0.74 -19.49
N ILE A 141 -10.95 1.71 -20.05
CA ILE A 141 -10.49 3.07 -20.28
C ILE A 141 -11.05 3.92 -19.16
N LEU A 142 -10.17 4.65 -18.48
CA LEU A 142 -10.55 5.51 -17.38
C LEU A 142 -10.18 6.95 -17.76
N PRO A 143 -11.14 7.75 -18.28
CA PRO A 143 -10.86 9.14 -18.60
C PRO A 143 -10.56 9.92 -17.31
N LEU A 144 -9.68 10.92 -17.43
CA LEU A 144 -9.37 11.85 -16.35
C LEU A 144 -9.70 13.25 -16.86
N MET A 145 -10.86 13.76 -16.47
CA MET A 145 -11.37 15.06 -16.87
C MET A 145 -11.57 15.96 -15.65
N ASP A 146 -11.51 17.28 -15.87
CA ASP A 146 -11.78 18.27 -14.82
C ASP A 146 -13.28 18.39 -14.51
N ASP A 147 -14.12 18.02 -15.47
CA ASP A 147 -15.58 18.07 -15.39
C ASP A 147 -16.17 16.65 -15.55
N GLU A 148 -17.32 16.39 -14.92
CA GLU A 148 -18.05 15.12 -14.99
C GLU A 148 -18.77 14.93 -16.34
N TRP A 149 -17.99 14.68 -17.41
CA TRP A 149 -18.54 14.45 -18.76
C TRP A 149 -18.84 12.98 -19.04
N PHE A 150 -18.19 12.07 -18.33
CA PHE A 150 -18.37 10.62 -18.50
C PHE A 150 -18.64 9.92 -17.16
N ASP A 151 -19.52 8.92 -17.20
CA ASP A 151 -19.91 8.13 -16.02
C ASP A 151 -18.77 7.26 -15.47
N ASP A 152 -17.74 7.00 -16.28
CA ASP A 152 -16.56 6.20 -15.98
C ASP A 152 -15.32 7.03 -15.59
N ASP A 153 -15.45 8.36 -15.49
CA ASP A 153 -14.36 9.25 -15.13
C ASP A 153 -13.71 8.88 -13.79
N VAL A 154 -12.37 8.97 -13.73
CA VAL A 154 -11.59 8.59 -12.54
C VAL A 154 -11.96 9.44 -11.33
N THR A 155 -12.30 10.72 -11.52
CA THR A 155 -12.68 11.61 -10.41
C THR A 155 -14.05 11.24 -9.86
N SER A 156 -15.03 10.96 -10.73
CA SER A 156 -16.38 10.55 -10.31
C SER A 156 -16.37 9.15 -9.68
N ARG A 157 -15.63 8.20 -10.26
CA ARG A 157 -15.42 6.87 -9.68
C ARG A 157 -14.54 6.91 -8.45
N GLY A 158 -13.56 7.80 -8.40
CA GLY A 158 -12.66 8.01 -7.25
C GLY A 158 -13.41 8.57 -6.06
N GLN A 159 -14.32 9.52 -6.29
CA GLN A 159 -15.32 9.96 -5.32
C GLN A 159 -16.30 8.87 -4.94
N ARG A 160 -16.39 7.74 -5.65
CA ARG A 160 -17.12 6.55 -5.21
C ARG A 160 -16.20 5.58 -4.49
N VAL A 161 -14.92 5.43 -4.85
CA VAL A 161 -13.99 4.55 -4.11
C VAL A 161 -13.49 5.16 -2.79
N CYS A 162 -13.43 6.48 -2.65
CA CYS A 162 -13.15 7.13 -1.36
C CYS A 162 -14.27 6.89 -0.32
N PRO A 163 -15.56 6.88 -0.69
CA PRO A 163 -16.66 6.51 0.20
C PRO A 163 -17.15 5.06 0.10
N VAL A 164 -16.83 4.25 -0.91
CA VAL A 164 -17.35 2.86 -1.02
C VAL A 164 -16.83 1.93 0.09
N PRO A 165 -15.62 2.12 0.66
CA PRO A 165 -15.26 1.48 1.92
C PRO A 165 -15.92 2.16 3.14
N SER A 166 -16.25 3.46 3.05
CA SER A 166 -16.51 4.37 4.17
C SER A 166 -17.98 4.66 4.45
N GLY A 167 -18.90 4.42 3.52
CA GLY A 167 -20.36 4.53 3.67
C GLY A 167 -20.94 5.90 4.03
N ASP A 168 -20.09 6.93 4.24
CA ASP A 168 -20.48 8.21 4.81
C ASP A 168 -20.08 9.35 3.86
N GLU A 169 -21.06 9.92 3.15
CA GLU A 169 -20.88 11.16 2.39
C GLU A 169 -20.49 12.33 3.31
N GLU A 170 -20.83 12.24 4.61
CA GLU A 170 -20.54 13.26 5.62
C GLU A 170 -19.04 13.57 5.78
N HIS A 171 -18.16 12.61 5.44
CA HIS A 171 -16.70 12.73 5.65
C HIS A 171 -15.88 12.77 4.35
N LEU A 172 -16.53 12.92 3.18
CA LEU A 172 -15.84 12.92 1.89
C LEU A 172 -14.76 14.01 1.82
N HIS A 173 -15.07 15.22 2.27
CA HIS A 173 -14.14 16.35 2.23
C HIS A 173 -12.87 16.10 3.06
N GLU A 174 -13.02 15.70 4.32
CA GLU A 174 -11.91 15.41 5.23
C GLU A 174 -11.03 14.26 4.71
N ASN A 175 -11.66 13.25 4.08
CA ASN A 175 -10.94 12.14 3.48
C ASN A 175 -10.11 12.56 2.27
N LEU A 176 -10.66 13.43 1.41
CA LEU A 176 -9.95 13.99 0.26
C LEU A 176 -8.81 14.91 0.70
N GLU A 177 -9.04 15.74 1.73
CA GLU A 177 -8.01 16.60 2.32
C GLU A 177 -6.86 15.76 2.88
N PHE A 178 -7.15 14.72 3.66
CA PHE A 178 -6.13 13.81 4.19
C PHE A 178 -5.32 13.11 3.08
N ILE A 179 -5.98 12.68 1.99
CA ILE A 179 -5.28 12.08 0.83
C ILE A 179 -4.36 13.12 0.19
N ALA A 180 -4.86 14.33 -0.06
CA ALA A 180 -4.08 15.41 -0.66
C ALA A 180 -2.87 15.77 0.20
N GLU A 181 -3.05 15.97 1.51
CA GLU A 181 -1.97 16.23 2.45
C GLU A 181 -0.93 15.10 2.43
N SER A 182 -1.39 13.84 2.53
CA SER A 182 -0.52 12.66 2.53
C SER A 182 0.34 12.56 1.27
N LEU A 183 -0.21 12.92 0.11
CA LEU A 183 0.51 12.91 -1.17
C LEU A 183 1.46 14.11 -1.27
N CYS A 184 1.10 15.27 -0.73
CA CYS A 184 1.97 16.45 -0.66
C CYS A 184 3.22 16.22 0.21
N LEU A 185 3.15 15.35 1.22
CA LEU A 185 4.33 14.93 2.01
C LEU A 185 5.43 14.33 1.14
N TYR A 186 5.08 13.70 0.01
CA TYR A 186 6.04 13.12 -0.93
C TYR A 186 6.73 14.14 -1.83
N ALA A 187 6.12 15.32 -2.07
CA ALA A 187 6.77 16.40 -2.81
C ALA A 187 7.99 16.96 -2.06
N ILE A 188 8.04 16.75 -0.74
CA ILE A 188 9.17 17.07 0.14
C ILE A 188 10.13 15.85 0.19
N LYS A 189 10.79 15.52 -0.93
CA LYS A 189 11.82 14.48 -0.93
C LYS A 189 13.04 14.95 -0.12
N PRO A 190 13.54 14.21 0.89
CA PRO A 190 14.86 14.49 1.44
C PRO A 190 15.93 14.20 0.38
N GLU A 191 16.92 15.08 0.29
CA GLU A 191 18.01 15.04 -0.68
C GLU A 191 18.69 13.66 -0.66
N LYS A 192 18.74 12.98 -1.81
CA LYS A 192 19.45 11.70 -1.99
C LYS A 192 20.89 11.87 -1.53
N ARG A 193 21.24 11.35 -0.35
CA ARG A 193 22.66 11.15 -0.03
C ARG A 193 23.23 10.14 -1.01
N ARG A 194 24.11 10.63 -1.89
CA ARG A 194 25.01 9.82 -2.71
C ARG A 194 25.66 8.75 -1.83
N ILE A 195 25.36 7.49 -2.11
CA ILE A 195 26.20 6.39 -1.64
C ILE A 195 27.45 6.43 -2.54
N CYS A 196 28.58 6.80 -1.97
CA CYS A 196 29.87 6.75 -2.65
C CYS A 196 30.35 5.30 -2.78
N ALA A 197 30.68 4.94 -4.02
CA ALA A 197 31.63 3.92 -4.50
C ALA A 197 31.46 2.45 -4.02
N GLY A 198 31.26 1.46 -4.89
CA GLY A 198 31.15 1.48 -6.34
C GLY A 198 30.87 0.07 -6.86
N TYR A 199 30.11 0.00 -7.95
CA TYR A 199 30.20 -1.01 -8.99
C TYR A 199 29.65 -0.37 -10.27
N HIS A 200 30.46 -0.36 -11.32
CA HIS A 200 30.07 0.03 -12.66
C HIS A 200 29.15 -1.05 -13.24
N SER A 201 27.93 -0.71 -13.63
CA SER A 201 27.27 -1.29 -14.80
C SER A 201 26.06 -0.44 -15.20
N SER A 202 26.08 -0.02 -16.46
CA SER A 202 24.96 0.27 -17.39
C SER A 202 23.51 0.23 -16.88
N LEU A 203 22.75 1.25 -17.30
CA LEU A 203 21.29 1.40 -17.33
C LEU A 203 20.43 0.20 -16.89
N SER A 204 19.50 0.48 -15.97
CA SER A 204 18.15 -0.11 -16.01
C SER A 204 17.16 0.85 -15.34
N PHE A 205 16.11 1.20 -16.08
CA PHE A 205 14.92 1.87 -15.55
C PHE A 205 14.35 1.08 -14.36
N HIS A 206 13.78 1.79 -13.39
CA HIS A 206 13.22 1.21 -12.15
C HIS A 206 11.98 0.34 -12.49
N PRO A 207 11.83 -0.90 -11.97
CA PRO A 207 10.79 -1.85 -12.44
C PRO A 207 9.34 -1.56 -12.03
N ILE A 208 9.02 -0.35 -11.57
CA ILE A 208 7.68 -0.04 -11.06
C ILE A 208 6.75 0.43 -12.19
N LEU A 209 7.31 0.94 -13.30
CA LEU A 209 6.52 1.35 -14.47
C LEU A 209 6.16 0.19 -15.41
N GLU A 210 6.79 -0.98 -15.30
CA GLU A 210 6.42 -2.18 -16.07
C GLU A 210 5.21 -2.93 -15.48
N ARG A 211 4.69 -2.50 -14.32
CA ARG A 211 3.45 -3.08 -13.74
C ARG A 211 2.17 -2.38 -14.17
N PHE A 212 2.26 -1.40 -15.06
CA PHE A 212 1.13 -0.58 -15.50
C PHE A 212 0.82 -0.67 -16.99
N ILE A 213 1.41 -1.63 -17.70
CA ILE A 213 0.96 -2.07 -19.03
C ILE A 213 0.53 -3.52 -18.91
#